data_AF-A0A956NGM5-F1
#
_entry.id   AF-A0A956NGM5-F1
#
_cell.length_a   1.000
_cell.length_b   1.000
_cell.length_c   1.000
_cell.angle_alpha   90.00
_cell.angle_beta   90.00
_cell.angle_gamma   90.00
#
_symmetry.space_group_name_H-M   'P 1'
#
loop_
_entity.id
_entity.type
_entity.pdbx_description
1 polymer ?
#
loop_
_entity_poly.entity_id
_entity_poly.type
_entity_poly.pdbx_seq_one_letter_code
_entity_poly.pdbx_strand_id
1 'polypeptide(L)'
;MITCRDLISFLDRYLDDELSKAERDVFSDHLRDCRCCLNYLEKYRTTIRLEKRCCPCSDTIPDEVPESLVNAILKAREAGK
;
A
#
# COMPACT_ATOMS: atom_id res chain seq x y z
N MET A 1 -2.58 16.07 15.75
CA MET A 1 -2.96 16.54 14.40
C MET A 1 -2.45 15.49 13.43
N ILE A 2 -3.30 14.94 12.58
CA ILE A 2 -2.93 13.89 11.62
C ILE A 2 -2.29 14.55 10.38
N THR A 3 -1.14 14.07 9.93
CA THR A 3 -0.54 14.56 8.68
C THR A 3 -1.10 13.82 7.47
N CYS A 4 -0.89 14.36 6.27
CA CYS A 4 -1.25 13.66 5.03
C CYS A 4 -0.54 12.29 4.93
N ARG A 5 0.71 12.21 5.40
CA ARG A 5 1.49 10.97 5.38
C ARG A 5 0.88 9.92 6.30
N ASP A 6 0.56 10.29 7.53
CA ASP A 6 -0.02 9.35 8.51
C ASP A 6 -1.36 8.78 8.00
N LEU A 7 -2.19 9.62 7.38
CA LEU A 7 -3.45 9.19 6.79
C LEU A 7 -3.23 8.20 5.64
N ILE A 8 -2.36 8.53 4.69
CA ILE A 8 -2.09 7.69 3.52
C ILE A 8 -1.52 6.34 3.97
N SER A 9 -0.54 6.33 4.87
CA SER A 9 0.04 5.09 5.38
C SER A 9 -0.97 4.22 6.14
N PHE A 10 -1.94 4.82 6.82
CA PHE A 10 -3.04 4.08 7.42
C PHE A 10 -3.96 3.46 6.36
N LEU A 11 -4.31 4.21 5.32
CA LEU A 11 -5.18 3.72 4.24
C LEU A 11 -4.52 2.60 3.43
N ASP A 12 -3.22 2.69 3.18
CA ASP A 12 -2.46 1.62 2.51
C ASP A 12 -2.56 0.32 3.32
N ARG A 13 -2.23 0.36 4.62
CA ARG A 13 -2.37 -0.81 5.51
C ARG A 13 -3.81 -1.35 5.57
N TYR A 14 -4.82 -0.47 5.50
CA TYR A 14 -6.22 -0.89 5.46
C TYR A 14 -6.57 -1.60 4.15
N LEU A 15 -6.03 -1.16 3.01
CA LEU A 15 -6.26 -1.78 1.72
C LEU A 15 -5.51 -3.10 1.55
N ASP A 16 -4.31 -3.20 2.12
CA ASP A 16 -3.43 -4.37 2.04
C ASP A 16 -3.73 -5.44 3.10
N ASP A 17 -4.75 -5.22 3.93
CA ASP A 17 -5.16 -6.12 5.02
C ASP A 17 -4.11 -6.33 6.12
N GLU A 18 -3.34 -5.27 6.40
CA GLU A 18 -2.27 -5.25 7.41
C GLU A 18 -2.67 -4.55 8.72
N LEU A 19 -3.94 -4.18 8.87
CA LEU A 19 -4.47 -3.68 10.14
C LEU A 19 -4.81 -4.84 11.08
N SER A 20 -4.69 -4.60 12.38
CA SER A 20 -5.28 -5.52 13.35
C SER A 20 -6.80 -5.55 13.18
N LYS A 21 -7.43 -6.67 13.56
CA LYS A 21 -8.89 -6.82 13.49
C LYS A 21 -9.63 -5.68 14.20
N ALA A 22 -9.17 -5.28 15.38
CA ALA A 22 -9.78 -4.21 16.15
C ALA A 22 -9.71 -2.85 15.41
N GLU A 23 -8.56 -2.50 14.82
CA GLU A 23 -8.41 -1.27 14.04
C GLU A 23 -9.29 -1.29 12.79
N ARG A 24 -9.35 -2.45 12.10
CA ARG A 24 -10.18 -2.63 10.91
C ARG A 24 -11.67 -2.48 11.24
N ASP A 25 -12.13 -3.04 12.34
CA ASP A 25 -13.53 -2.97 12.76
C ASP A 25 -13.92 -1.50 13.05
N VAL A 26 -13.13 -0.80 13.87
CA VAL A 26 -13.36 0.62 14.19
C VAL A 26 -13.41 1.50 12.93
N PHE A 27 -12.47 1.30 12.00
CA PHE A 27 -12.46 2.09 10.77
C PHE A 27 -13.62 1.72 9.84
N SER A 28 -13.99 0.44 9.79
CA SER A 28 -15.13 0.00 8.98
C SER A 28 -16.45 0.56 9.51
N ASP A 29 -16.60 0.68 10.83
CA ASP A 29 -17.74 1.36 11.45
C ASP A 29 -17.76 2.85 11.09
N HIS A 30 -16.61 3.53 11.16
CA HIS A 30 -16.51 4.92 10.71
C HIS A 30 -16.93 5.12 9.26
N LEU A 31 -16.55 4.21 8.35
CA LEU A 31 -16.94 4.26 6.95
C LEU A 31 -18.45 4.07 6.73
N ARG A 32 -19.14 3.35 7.62
CA ARG A 32 -20.61 3.22 7.59
C ARG A 32 -21.29 4.54 7.96
N ASP A 33 -20.73 5.25 8.94
CA ASP A 33 -21.33 6.46 9.51
C ASP A 33 -20.94 7.74 8.76
N CYS A 34 -19.78 7.76 8.09
CA CYS A 34 -19.25 8.96 7.45
C CYS A 34 -19.16 8.83 5.92
N ARG A 35 -20.17 9.38 5.20
CA ARG A 35 -20.17 9.40 3.73
C ARG A 35 -18.99 10.15 3.11
N CYS A 36 -18.47 11.18 3.77
CA CYS A 36 -17.31 11.92 3.28
C CYS A 36 -16.06 11.03 3.21
N CYS A 37 -15.83 10.22 4.25
CA CYS A 37 -14.70 9.31 4.29
C CYS A 37 -14.86 8.13 3.34
N LEU A 38 -16.09 7.62 3.18
CA LEU A 38 -16.39 6.61 2.17
C LEU A 38 -16.06 7.12 0.75
N ASN A 39 -16.54 8.31 0.40
CA ASN A 39 -16.27 8.94 -0.90
C ASN A 39 -14.76 9.21 -1.10
N TYR A 40 -14.04 9.59 -0.04
CA TYR A 40 -12.59 9.78 -0.11
C TYR A 40 -11.87 8.46 -0.42
N LEU A 41 -12.23 7.37 0.28
CA LEU A 41 -11.67 6.04 0.06
C LEU A 41 -11.92 5.54 -1.37
N GLU A 42 -13.11 5.76 -1.93
CA GLU A 42 -13.42 5.42 -3.32
C GLU A 42 -12.56 6.19 -4.33
N LYS A 43 -12.35 7.49 -4.11
CA LYS A 43 -11.44 8.29 -4.94
C LYS A 43 -10.01 7.81 -4.83
N TYR A 44 -9.56 7.48 -3.62
CA TYR A 44 -8.22 6.95 -3.38
C TYR A 44 -7.98 5.64 -4.14
N ARG A 45 -8.90 4.67 -4.01
CA ARG A 45 -8.88 3.42 -4.79
C ARG A 45 -8.87 3.67 -6.30
N THR A 46 -9.63 4.67 -6.76
CA THR A 46 -9.64 5.06 -8.17
C THR A 46 -8.28 5.58 -8.62
N THR A 47 -7.63 6.41 -7.82
CA THR A 47 -6.28 6.92 -8.10
C THR A 47 -5.27 5.79 -8.24
N ILE A 48 -5.23 4.84 -7.30
CA ILE A 48 -4.34 3.66 -7.37
C ILE A 48 -4.60 2.88 -8.66
N ARG A 49 -5.87 2.61 -8.98
CA ARG A 49 -6.25 1.89 -10.20
C ARG A 49 -5.80 2.62 -11.48
N LEU A 50 -5.92 3.95 -11.52
CA LEU A 50 -5.51 4.74 -12.67
C LEU A 50 -3.97 4.78 -12.79
N GLU A 51 -3.27 4.90 -11.67
CA GLU A 51 -1.81 4.90 -11.61
C GLU A 51 -1.24 3.58 -12.13
N LYS A 52 -1.72 2.43 -11.64
CA LYS A 52 -1.36 1.10 -12.18
C LYS A 52 -1.61 0.94 -13.68
N ARG A 53 -2.64 1.60 -14.22
CA ARG A 53 -2.95 1.55 -15.66
C ARG A 53 -2.04 2.44 -16.50
N CYS A 54 -1.69 3.62 -15.99
CA CYS A 54 -0.86 4.59 -16.70
C CYS A 54 0.63 4.23 -16.65
N CYS A 55 1.05 3.58 -15.56
CA CYS A 55 2.40 3.08 -15.37
C CYS A 55 2.30 1.58 -15.07
N PRO A 56 2.26 0.70 -16.09
CA PRO A 56 2.25 -0.73 -15.87
C PRO A 56 3.62 -1.16 -15.33
N CYS A 57 3.80 -1.01 -14.02
CA CYS A 57 4.75 -1.83 -13.29
C CYS A 57 4.31 -3.27 -13.52
N SER A 58 5.22 -4.11 -14.00
CA SER A 58 4.95 -5.54 -14.11
C SER A 58 4.74 -6.09 -12.70
N ASP A 59 3.49 -6.11 -12.24
CA ASP A 59 3.07 -6.88 -11.05
C ASP A 59 3.30 -8.39 -11.28
N THR A 60 3.63 -8.79 -12.53
CA THR A 60 4.20 -10.09 -12.85
C THR A 60 5.58 -10.20 -12.24
N ILE A 61 5.63 -10.86 -11.07
CA ILE A 61 6.87 -11.38 -10.51
C ILE A 61 7.39 -12.43 -11.49
N PRO A 62 8.61 -12.29 -12.04
CA PRO A 62 9.20 -13.32 -12.87
C PRO A 62 9.26 -14.65 -12.10
N ASP A 63 8.92 -15.76 -12.75
CA ASP A 63 9.01 -17.10 -12.15
C ASP A 63 10.44 -17.40 -11.64
N GLU A 64 11.43 -16.79 -12.28
CA GLU A 64 12.83 -16.91 -11.93
C GLU A 64 13.45 -15.53 -11.71
N VAL A 65 13.89 -15.28 -10.47
CA VAL A 65 14.55 -14.03 -10.10
C VAL A 65 16.01 -14.07 -10.57
N PRO A 66 16.50 -13.09 -11.33
CA PRO A 66 17.89 -13.10 -11.81
C PRO A 66 18.91 -13.13 -10.66
N GLU A 67 19.87 -14.07 -10.71
CA GLU A 67 20.94 -14.17 -9.69
C GLU A 67 21.73 -12.87 -9.54
N SER A 68 21.88 -12.10 -10.62
CA SER A 68 22.55 -10.80 -10.59
C SER A 68 21.87 -9.81 -9.64
N LEU A 69 20.55 -9.84 -9.55
CA LEU A 69 19.78 -9.00 -8.63
C LEU A 69 19.98 -9.44 -7.18
N VAL A 70 19.90 -10.75 -6.92
CA VAL A 70 20.13 -11.33 -5.59
C VAL A 70 21.53 -10.97 -5.09
N ASN A 71 22.54 -11.16 -5.94
CA ASN A 71 23.94 -10.84 -5.60
C ASN A 71 24.15 -9.33 -5.36
N ALA A 72 23.48 -8.46 -6.12
CA ALA A 72 23.54 -7.02 -5.90
C ALA A 72 22.95 -6.63 -4.53
N ILE A 73 21.81 -7.19 -4.15
CA ILE A 73 21.16 -6.96 -2.85
C ILE A 73 22.06 -7.44 -1.69
N LEU A 74 22.65 -8.64 -1.82
CA LEU A 74 23.55 -9.20 -0.80
C LEU A 74 24.79 -8.31 -0.59
N LYS A 75 25.44 -7.87 -1.67
CA LYS A 75 26.59 -6.95 -1.60
C LYS A 75 26.23 -5.62 -0.95
N ALA A 76 25.08 -5.04 -1.29
CA ALA A 76 24.63 -3.78 -0.69
C ALA A 76 24.41 -3.93 0.83
N ARG A 77 23.86 -5.07 1.28
CA ARG A 77 23.67 -5.37 2.70
C ARG A 77 24.98 -5.57 3.46
N GLU A 78 26.00 -6.13 2.81
CA GLU A 78 27.34 -6.30 3.39
C GLU A 78 28.10 -4.96 3.48
N ALA A 79 27.93 -4.08 2.50
CA ALA A 79 28.55 -2.76 2.47
C ALA A 79 27.91 -1.75 3.43
N GLY A 80 26.68 -2.01 3.90
CA GLY A 80 25.98 -1.21 4.91
C GLY A 80 26.23 -1.64 6.36
N LYS A 81 27.14 -2.60 6.59
CA LYS A 81 27.71 -2.93 7.91
C LYS A 81 28.99 -2.13 8.13
#